data_AF-X0WGE9-F1
#
_entry.id   AF-X0WGE9-F1
#
_cell.length_a   1.000
_cell.length_b   1.000
_cell.length_c   1.000
_cell.angle_alpha   90.00
_cell.angle_beta   90.00
_cell.angle_gamma   90.00
#
_symmetry.space_group_name_H-M   'P 1'
#
loop_
_entity.id
_entity.type
_entity.pdbx_description
1 polymer ?
#
loop_
_entity_poly.entity_id
_entity_poly.type
_entity_poly.pdbx_seq_one_letter_code
_entity_poly.pdbx_strand_id
1 'polypeptide(L)'
;INVTTDVSYAGQIPPWLTVTQSGSGNSQTLTNSVTLGSLTQGTYTCTVSVAAVGASNSPKSYIVTLVVEPSVGISIEPDIVQTQPGLYRVLVPAGFRGKWATVSIFSVHGKIIRRMNLPVSGSTLNINWNGTTDNRRQASSGIYYVTVNFGSKTLSTRGILF
;
A
#
# COMPACT_ATOMS: atom_id res chain seq x y z
N ILE A 1 33.47 -11.65 -24.84
CA ILE A 1 33.23 -10.46 -24.00
C ILE A 1 32.60 -10.98 -22.71
N ASN A 2 33.32 -10.88 -21.60
CA ASN A 2 32.74 -11.19 -20.29
C ASN A 2 32.05 -9.91 -19.80
N VAL A 3 30.76 -10.01 -19.51
CA VAL A 3 30.00 -8.93 -18.88
C VAL A 3 29.89 -9.22 -17.40
N THR A 4 29.90 -8.19 -16.56
CA THR A 4 29.64 -8.28 -15.12
C THR A 4 28.72 -7.14 -14.72
N THR A 5 27.87 -7.41 -13.73
CA THR A 5 26.94 -6.44 -13.16
C THR A 5 27.24 -6.26 -11.69
N ASP A 6 27.21 -5.01 -11.24
CA ASP A 6 27.30 -4.64 -9.83
C ASP A 6 26.14 -3.72 -9.47
N VAL A 7 25.54 -3.92 -8.30
CA VAL A 7 24.41 -3.13 -7.81
C VAL A 7 24.84 -2.36 -6.58
N SER A 8 24.84 -1.03 -6.70
CA SER A 8 25.19 -0.09 -5.66
C SER A 8 23.94 0.58 -5.10
N TYR A 9 23.79 0.58 -3.77
CA TYR A 9 22.71 1.25 -3.05
C TYR A 9 23.20 2.52 -2.38
N ALA A 10 22.37 3.57 -2.39
CA ALA A 10 22.67 4.81 -1.68
C ALA A 10 22.41 4.62 -0.17
N GLY A 11 23.48 4.51 0.63
CA GLY A 11 23.38 4.32 2.08
C GLY A 11 23.07 2.87 2.48
N GLN A 12 22.60 2.69 3.72
CA GLN A 12 22.28 1.36 4.25
C GLN A 12 20.83 0.98 3.89
N ILE A 13 20.63 0.48 2.68
CA ILE A 13 19.36 -0.05 2.19
C ILE A 13 19.49 -1.57 2.04
N PRO A 14 18.53 -2.37 2.53
CA PRO A 14 18.49 -3.81 2.26
C PRO A 14 18.49 -4.07 0.74
N PRO A 15 19.30 -5.02 0.24
CA PRO A 15 19.34 -5.30 -1.19
C PRO A 15 17.99 -5.83 -1.66
N TRP A 16 17.45 -5.19 -2.70
CA TRP A 16 16.11 -5.49 -3.23
C TRP A 16 16.10 -5.76 -4.73
N LEU A 17 17.22 -5.53 -5.41
CA LEU A 17 17.39 -5.79 -6.83
C LEU A 17 18.48 -6.85 -7.04
N THR A 18 18.13 -7.87 -7.82
CA THR A 18 19.08 -8.83 -8.37
C THR A 18 19.13 -8.66 -9.88
N VAL A 19 20.34 -8.53 -10.43
CA VAL A 19 20.56 -8.40 -11.87
C VAL A 19 21.30 -9.64 -12.36
N THR A 20 20.65 -10.44 -13.20
CA THR A 20 21.29 -11.57 -13.88
C THR A 20 21.50 -11.23 -15.34
N GLN A 21 22.51 -11.85 -15.94
CA GLN A 21 22.85 -11.65 -17.34
C GLN A 21 22.78 -12.98 -18.10
N SER A 22 22.44 -12.91 -19.37
CA SER A 22 22.49 -14.05 -20.29
C SER A 22 22.80 -13.57 -21.72
N GLY A 23 23.34 -14.46 -22.55
CA GLY A 23 23.74 -14.15 -23.92
C GLY A 23 25.21 -14.40 -24.19
N SER A 24 25.68 -13.94 -25.35
CA SER A 24 27.07 -14.13 -25.79
C SER A 24 27.52 -13.00 -26.71
N GLY A 25 28.83 -12.73 -26.71
CA GLY A 25 29.41 -11.67 -27.53
C GLY A 25 28.87 -10.30 -27.16
N ASN A 26 28.39 -9.58 -28.18
CA ASN A 26 27.82 -8.23 -28.11
C ASN A 26 26.29 -8.22 -27.90
N SER A 27 25.62 -9.38 -27.92
CA SER A 27 24.20 -9.52 -27.65
C SER A 27 24.01 -10.09 -26.25
N GLN A 28 23.78 -9.20 -25.29
CA GLN A 28 23.63 -9.53 -23.87
C GLN A 28 22.29 -9.02 -23.37
N THR A 29 21.60 -9.84 -22.58
CA THR A 29 20.33 -9.52 -21.94
C THR A 29 20.56 -9.40 -20.44
N LEU A 30 20.07 -8.30 -19.85
CA LEU A 30 20.05 -8.11 -18.40
C LEU A 30 18.63 -8.29 -17.87
N THR A 31 18.46 -9.20 -16.92
CA THR A 31 17.20 -9.47 -16.25
C THR A 31 17.25 -8.85 -14.85
N ASN A 32 16.38 -7.88 -14.61
CA ASN A 32 16.24 -7.17 -13.34
C ASN A 32 15.09 -7.78 -12.53
N SER A 33 15.40 -8.45 -11.42
CA SER A 33 14.42 -9.09 -10.54
C SER A 33 14.32 -8.36 -9.21
N VAL A 34 13.10 -7.95 -8.85
CA VAL A 34 12.82 -7.19 -7.62
C VAL A 34 12.32 -8.13 -6.52
N THR A 35 12.88 -8.01 -5.32
CA THR A 35 12.43 -8.68 -4.10
C THR A 35 12.07 -7.63 -3.05
N LEU A 36 10.80 -7.57 -2.66
CA LEU A 36 10.32 -6.56 -1.70
C LEU A 36 10.79 -6.83 -0.26
N GLY A 37 10.95 -8.09 0.14
CA GLY A 37 11.49 -8.48 1.44
C GLY A 37 10.88 -7.71 2.61
N SER A 38 11.73 -7.03 3.38
CA SER A 38 11.38 -6.17 4.52
C SER A 38 11.37 -4.68 4.19
N LEU A 39 11.41 -4.30 2.91
CA LEU A 39 11.32 -2.90 2.51
C LEU A 39 9.98 -2.32 2.96
N THR A 40 10.05 -1.24 3.72
CA THR A 40 8.89 -0.48 4.15
C THR A 40 8.44 0.48 3.03
N GLN A 41 7.33 1.16 3.26
CA GLN A 41 6.88 2.20 2.34
C GLN A 41 7.99 3.24 2.12
N GLY A 42 8.33 3.50 0.87
CA GLY A 42 9.41 4.42 0.53
C GLY A 42 9.78 4.42 -0.95
N THR A 43 10.69 5.32 -1.31
CA THR A 43 11.34 5.32 -2.62
C THR A 43 12.77 4.86 -2.44
N TYR A 44 13.16 3.83 -3.18
CA TYR A 44 14.48 3.23 -3.13
C TYR A 44 15.16 3.37 -4.49
N THR A 45 16.39 3.86 -4.48
CA THR A 45 17.20 4.05 -5.67
C THR A 45 18.48 3.24 -5.58
N CYS A 46 18.82 2.53 -6.65
CA CYS A 46 20.12 1.89 -6.80
C CYS A 46 20.72 2.20 -8.18
N THR A 47 22.03 2.12 -8.27
CA THR A 47 22.78 2.24 -9.52
C THR A 47 23.29 0.87 -9.90
N VAL A 48 22.95 0.43 -11.11
CA VAL A 48 23.50 -0.79 -11.69
C VAL A 48 24.65 -0.40 -12.61
N SER A 49 25.84 -0.89 -12.32
CA SER A 49 27.01 -0.77 -13.19
C SER A 49 27.19 -2.04 -14.00
N VAL A 50 27.39 -1.89 -15.30
CA VAL A 50 27.57 -2.96 -16.27
C VAL A 50 28.94 -2.79 -16.90
N ALA A 51 29.85 -3.71 -16.61
CA ALA A 51 31.18 -3.74 -17.18
C ALA A 51 31.25 -4.85 -18.23
N ALA A 52 31.85 -4.56 -19.39
CA ALA A 52 32.06 -5.49 -20.48
C ALA A 52 33.54 -5.44 -20.91
N VAL A 53 34.28 -6.53 -20.68
CA VAL A 53 35.71 -6.60 -21.00
C VAL A 53 35.91 -6.47 -22.52
N GLY A 54 36.71 -5.47 -22.92
CA GLY A 54 37.01 -5.19 -24.33
C GLY A 54 36.03 -4.25 -25.03
N ALA A 55 35.00 -3.75 -24.34
CA ALA A 55 34.14 -2.70 -24.87
C ALA A 55 34.72 -1.31 -24.55
N SER A 56 34.95 -0.48 -25.58
CA SER A 56 35.53 0.86 -25.45
C SER A 56 34.69 1.83 -24.61
N ASN A 57 33.38 1.57 -24.50
CA ASN A 57 32.42 2.42 -23.79
C ASN A 57 32.03 1.85 -22.41
N SER A 58 32.83 0.93 -21.85
CA SER A 58 32.59 0.25 -20.57
C SER A 58 33.43 0.86 -19.43
N PRO A 59 32.91 0.97 -18.20
CA PRO A 59 31.57 0.55 -17.77
C PRO A 59 30.46 1.55 -18.13
N LYS A 60 29.22 1.04 -18.24
CA LYS A 60 27.99 1.84 -18.32
C LYS A 60 27.13 1.62 -17.10
N SER A 61 26.42 2.65 -16.67
CA SER A 61 25.53 2.57 -15.53
C SER A 61 24.12 3.03 -15.88
N TYR A 62 23.13 2.46 -15.21
CA TYR A 62 21.75 2.94 -15.21
C TYR A 62 21.19 2.97 -13.78
N ILE A 63 20.20 3.84 -13.57
CA ILE A 63 19.54 4.01 -12.28
C ILE A 63 18.23 3.24 -12.28
N VAL A 64 17.96 2.50 -11.20
CA VAL A 64 16.67 1.84 -10.96
C VAL A 64 16.00 2.51 -9.77
N THR A 65 14.73 2.88 -9.96
CA THR A 65 13.89 3.47 -8.90
C THR A 65 12.73 2.52 -8.61
N LEU A 66 12.63 2.08 -7.36
CA LEU A 66 11.53 1.29 -6.83
C LEU A 66 10.70 2.15 -5.88
N VAL A 67 9.39 2.24 -6.14
CA VAL A 67 8.44 2.86 -5.22
C VAL A 67 7.67 1.75 -4.51
N VAL A 68 7.88 1.62 -3.21
CA VAL A 68 7.11 0.70 -2.36
C VAL A 68 5.97 1.49 -1.76
N GLU A 69 4.76 1.17 -2.21
CA GLU A 69 3.53 1.71 -1.64
C GLU A 69 3.11 0.91 -0.41
N PRO A 70 2.40 1.53 0.56
CA PRO A 70 1.90 0.79 1.70
C PRO A 70 0.89 -0.26 1.22
N SER A 71 1.02 -1.49 1.73
CA SER A 71 -0.05 -2.46 1.57
C SER A 71 -1.28 -1.95 2.32
N VAL A 72 -2.41 -1.90 1.62
CA VAL A 72 -3.70 -1.65 2.27
C VAL A 72 -4.11 -2.95 2.96
N GLY A 73 -3.53 -3.19 4.13
CA GLY A 73 -3.93 -4.27 5.02
C GLY A 73 -4.92 -3.75 6.05
N ILE A 74 -6.14 -4.29 6.06
CA ILE A 74 -7.07 -4.08 7.16
C ILE A 74 -6.79 -5.17 8.18
N SER A 75 -6.26 -4.79 9.33
CA SER A 75 -6.18 -5.68 10.50
C SER A 75 -7.54 -5.67 11.18
N ILE A 76 -8.23 -6.82 11.12
CA ILE A 76 -9.35 -7.11 12.01
C ILE A 76 -8.78 -7.83 13.23
N GLU A 77 -8.55 -7.10 14.31
CA GLU A 77 -8.43 -7.74 15.61
C GLU A 77 -9.88 -8.02 16.06
N PRO A 78 -10.31 -9.29 16.23
CA PRO A 78 -11.62 -9.57 16.77
C PRO A 78 -11.59 -9.19 18.25
N ASP A 79 -11.99 -7.95 18.54
CA ASP A 79 -12.26 -7.56 19.92
C ASP A 79 -13.63 -8.15 20.33
N ILE A 80 -13.59 -8.82 21.47
CA ILE A 80 -14.64 -9.43 22.29
C ILE A 80 -16.06 -8.86 22.06
N VAL A 81 -17.07 -9.74 22.02
CA VAL A 81 -18.54 -9.49 22.02
C VAL A 81 -18.92 -8.04 22.39
N GLN A 82 -19.15 -7.19 21.40
CA GLN A 82 -19.71 -5.85 21.58
C GLN A 82 -21.09 -5.76 20.92
N THR A 83 -22.10 -5.41 21.70
CA THR A 83 -23.49 -5.09 21.27
C THR A 83 -23.60 -3.73 20.59
N GLN A 84 -22.52 -3.28 19.93
CA GLN A 84 -22.41 -2.02 19.18
C GLN A 84 -21.24 -2.17 18.20
N PRO A 85 -21.30 -1.63 16.97
CA PRO A 85 -20.16 -1.69 16.07
C PRO A 85 -19.01 -0.89 16.70
N GLY A 86 -17.85 -1.54 16.84
CA GLY A 86 -16.69 -0.99 17.52
C GLY A 86 -15.87 0.00 16.67
N LEU A 87 -14.58 0.08 17.00
CA LEU A 87 -13.61 0.99 16.40
C LEU A 87 -12.98 0.35 15.15
N TYR A 88 -13.33 0.82 13.94
CA TYR A 88 -12.70 0.35 12.71
C TYR A 88 -11.45 1.19 12.39
N ARG A 89 -10.35 0.53 12.04
CA ARG A 89 -9.07 1.19 11.71
C ARG A 89 -8.73 0.95 10.25
N VAL A 90 -8.47 2.03 9.52
CA VAL A 90 -8.13 1.99 8.10
C VAL A 90 -6.83 2.75 7.86
N LEU A 91 -5.90 2.16 7.10
CA LEU A 91 -4.67 2.83 6.69
C LEU A 91 -4.97 3.98 5.73
N VAL A 92 -4.34 5.12 5.98
CA VAL A 92 -4.53 6.35 5.19
C VAL A 92 -3.53 6.35 4.02
N PRO A 93 -3.99 6.53 2.77
CA PRO A 93 -3.08 6.69 1.63
C PRO A 93 -2.15 7.90 1.78
N ALA A 94 -0.94 7.78 1.25
CA ALA A 94 0.02 8.89 1.22
C ALA A 94 -0.59 10.15 0.57
N GLY A 95 -0.31 11.33 1.15
CA GLY A 95 -0.82 12.62 0.65
C GLY A 95 -2.25 12.97 1.06
N PHE A 96 -2.87 12.19 1.95
CA PHE A 96 -4.23 12.46 2.45
C PHE A 96 -4.31 12.94 3.91
N ARG A 97 -3.17 13.10 4.59
CA ARG A 97 -3.13 13.72 5.92
C ARG A 97 -3.53 15.20 5.82
N GLY A 98 -4.26 15.69 6.83
CA GLY A 98 -4.80 17.05 6.87
C GLY A 98 -6.04 17.28 6.00
N LYS A 99 -6.60 16.21 5.41
CA LYS A 99 -7.83 16.25 4.59
C LYS A 99 -8.99 15.55 5.31
N TRP A 100 -10.17 15.60 4.70
CA TRP A 100 -11.36 14.93 5.21
C TRP A 100 -11.67 13.69 4.38
N ALA A 101 -12.00 12.58 5.05
CA ALA A 101 -12.40 11.33 4.42
C ALA A 101 -13.90 11.08 4.62
N THR A 102 -14.56 10.60 3.56
CA THR A 102 -15.98 10.26 3.61
C THR A 102 -16.15 8.78 3.91
N VAL A 103 -16.69 8.47 5.08
CA VAL A 103 -17.09 7.12 5.46
C VAL A 103 -18.55 6.90 5.08
N SER A 104 -18.85 5.81 4.38
CA SER A 104 -20.23 5.38 4.08
C SER A 104 -20.44 3.95 4.56
N ILE A 105 -21.54 3.71 5.26
CA ILE A 105 -21.93 2.41 5.81
C ILE A 105 -23.16 1.92 5.06
N PHE A 106 -23.10 0.70 4.55
CA PHE A 106 -24.11 0.07 3.72
C PHE A 106 -24.70 -1.15 4.42
N SER A 107 -26.00 -1.36 4.28
CA SER A 107 -26.59 -2.66 4.56
C SER A 107 -26.13 -3.71 3.53
N VAL A 108 -26.36 -5.00 3.81
CA VAL A 108 -26.10 -6.09 2.83
C VAL A 108 -26.82 -5.92 1.50
N HIS A 109 -27.90 -5.14 1.47
CA HIS A 109 -28.66 -4.82 0.26
C HIS A 109 -28.10 -3.62 -0.51
N GLY A 110 -26.94 -3.08 -0.12
CA GLY A 110 -26.29 -1.95 -0.80
C GLY A 110 -26.87 -0.57 -0.49
N LYS A 111 -27.78 -0.45 0.49
CA LYS A 111 -28.33 0.85 0.92
C LYS A 111 -27.39 1.54 1.91
N ILE A 112 -27.01 2.78 1.64
CA ILE A 112 -26.29 3.61 2.63
C ILE A 112 -27.23 3.92 3.81
N ILE A 113 -26.77 3.59 5.01
CA ILE A 113 -27.50 3.81 6.27
C ILE A 113 -26.86 4.89 7.14
N ARG A 114 -25.58 5.18 6.93
CA ARG A 114 -24.81 6.18 7.67
C ARG A 114 -23.71 6.76 6.78
N ARG A 115 -23.58 8.08 6.78
CA ARG A 115 -22.44 8.78 6.18
C ARG A 115 -21.78 9.70 7.20
N MET A 116 -20.46 9.66 7.27
CA MET A 116 -19.67 10.48 8.20
C MET A 116 -18.51 11.12 7.44
N ASN A 117 -18.21 12.37 7.78
CA ASN A 117 -17.02 13.06 7.28
C ASN A 117 -16.04 13.16 8.45
N LEU A 118 -14.89 12.49 8.34
CA LEU A 118 -13.91 12.39 9.42
C LEU A 118 -12.60 13.10 9.04
N PRO A 119 -12.01 13.90 9.94
CA PRO A 119 -10.71 14.50 9.72
C PRO A 119 -9.60 13.44 9.75
N VAL A 120 -8.65 13.54 8.84
CA VAL A 120 -7.52 12.61 8.73
C VAL A 120 -6.27 13.25 9.32
N SER A 121 -5.93 12.90 10.55
CA SER A 121 -4.79 13.47 11.29
C SER A 121 -3.51 12.63 11.25
N GLY A 122 -3.60 11.33 10.98
CA GLY A 122 -2.46 10.40 11.06
C GLY A 122 -2.38 9.40 9.91
N SER A 123 -1.54 8.37 10.08
CA SER A 123 -1.43 7.23 9.14
C SER A 123 -2.60 6.26 9.22
N THR A 124 -3.45 6.41 10.23
CA THR A 124 -4.61 5.55 10.47
C THR A 124 -5.82 6.44 10.72
N LEU A 125 -6.95 6.10 10.10
CA LEU A 125 -8.24 6.69 10.37
C LEU A 125 -9.02 5.76 11.29
N ASN A 126 -9.45 6.31 12.44
CA ASN A 126 -10.31 5.61 13.38
C ASN A 126 -11.77 5.98 13.08
N ILE A 127 -12.58 4.98 12.79
CA ILE A 127 -14.00 5.12 12.50
C ILE A 127 -14.76 4.57 13.70
N ASN A 128 -15.37 5.45 14.45
CA ASN A 128 -16.23 5.07 15.57
C ASN A 128 -17.69 5.14 15.11
N TRP A 129 -18.31 3.99 14.90
CA TRP A 129 -19.72 3.91 14.50
C TRP A 129 -20.54 3.08 15.48
N ASN A 130 -21.29 3.75 16.35
CA ASN A 130 -22.13 3.15 17.38
C ASN A 130 -23.47 2.55 16.88
N GLY A 131 -23.56 2.15 15.62
CA GLY A 131 -24.78 1.53 15.06
C GLY A 131 -25.87 2.53 14.66
N THR A 132 -25.63 3.83 14.84
CA THR A 132 -26.63 4.85 14.52
C THR A 132 -26.69 5.17 13.02
N THR A 133 -27.90 5.27 12.49
CA THR A 133 -28.19 5.69 11.12
C THR A 133 -28.21 7.22 11.01
N ASP A 134 -28.25 7.74 9.78
CA ASP A 134 -28.34 9.19 9.54
C ASP A 134 -29.59 9.85 10.15
N ASN A 135 -30.69 9.11 10.25
CA ASN A 135 -31.91 9.55 10.94
C ASN A 135 -31.88 9.33 12.46
N ARG A 136 -30.69 9.09 13.05
CA ARG A 136 -30.46 8.87 14.49
C ARG A 136 -31.22 7.68 15.09
N ARG A 137 -31.59 6.69 14.26
CA ARG A 137 -32.15 5.42 14.72
C ARG A 137 -31.03 4.39 14.90
N GLN A 138 -31.32 3.33 15.64
CA GLN A 138 -30.43 2.16 15.67
C GLN A 138 -30.62 1.35 14.39
N ALA A 139 -29.50 0.98 13.76
CA ALA A 139 -29.50 0.01 12.68
C ALA A 139 -29.90 -1.36 13.22
N SER A 140 -30.61 -2.16 12.43
CA SER A 140 -30.95 -3.53 12.81
C SER A 140 -29.68 -4.38 12.96
N SER A 141 -29.70 -5.40 13.81
CA SER A 141 -28.62 -6.39 13.85
C SER A 141 -28.42 -7.02 12.46
N GLY A 142 -27.16 -7.20 12.06
CA GLY A 142 -26.81 -7.74 10.75
C GLY A 142 -25.40 -7.38 10.28
N ILE A 143 -25.07 -7.83 9.07
CA ILE A 143 -23.81 -7.50 8.41
C ILE A 143 -23.93 -6.15 7.70
N TYR A 144 -22.88 -5.34 7.83
CA TYR A 144 -22.76 -4.04 7.18
C TYR A 144 -21.43 -3.96 6.42
N TYR A 145 -21.39 -3.13 5.38
CA TYR A 145 -20.16 -2.82 4.66
C TYR A 145 -19.79 -1.37 4.95
N VAL A 146 -18.54 -1.10 5.27
CA VAL A 146 -18.03 0.24 5.52
C VAL A 146 -17.05 0.58 4.41
N THR A 147 -17.28 1.68 3.72
CA THR A 147 -16.35 2.23 2.72
C THR A 147 -15.80 3.56 3.20
N VAL A 148 -14.58 3.85 2.82
CA VAL A 148 -13.88 5.10 3.13
C VAL A 148 -13.34 5.66 1.82
N ASN A 149 -13.81 6.85 1.47
CA ASN A 149 -13.35 7.57 0.28
C ASN A 149 -12.38 8.67 0.69
N PHE A 150 -11.17 8.60 0.14
CA PHE A 150 -10.08 9.56 0.26
C PHE A 150 -9.92 10.29 -1.09
N GLY A 151 -10.89 11.13 -1.45
CA GLY A 151 -10.93 11.77 -2.77
C GLY A 151 -11.16 10.75 -3.88
N SER A 152 -10.15 10.50 -4.73
CA SER A 152 -10.22 9.51 -5.82
C SER A 152 -9.86 8.07 -5.39
N LYS A 153 -9.39 7.87 -4.15
CA LYS A 153 -9.06 6.53 -3.63
C LYS A 153 -10.19 6.03 -2.73
N THR A 154 -10.66 4.80 -2.94
CA THR A 154 -11.69 4.15 -2.11
C THR A 154 -11.14 2.92 -1.42
N LEU A 155 -11.37 2.80 -0.13
CA LEU A 155 -11.11 1.61 0.68
C LEU A 155 -12.44 1.03 1.19
N SER A 156 -12.55 -0.30 1.26
CA SER A 156 -13.77 -0.99 1.71
C SER A 156 -13.44 -2.02 2.77
N THR A 157 -14.30 -2.14 3.79
CA THR A 157 -14.22 -3.12 4.87
C THR A 157 -15.60 -3.66 5.24
N ARG A 158 -15.65 -4.79 5.95
CA ARG A 158 -16.88 -5.40 6.46
C ARG A 158 -17.01 -5.09 7.95
N GLY A 159 -18.19 -4.66 8.37
CA GLY A 159 -18.58 -4.50 9.76
C GLY A 159 -19.69 -5.49 10.12
N ILE A 160 -19.67 -6.02 11.34
CA ILE A 160 -20.74 -6.88 11.84
C ILE A 160 -21.36 -6.17 13.04
N LEU A 161 -22.69 -6.11 13.08
CA LEU A 161 -23.49 -5.58 14.17
C LEU A 161 -24.35 -6.72 14.71
N PHE A 162 -24.21 -7.05 15.99
CA PHE A 162 -25.03 -8.04 16.68
C PHE A 162 -26.15 -7.36 17.46
#